data_AF-A0A2T3W4G5-F1
#
_entry.id   AF-A0A2T3W4G5-F1
#
_cell.length_a   1.000
_cell.length_b   1.000
_cell.length_c   1.000
_cell.angle_alpha   90.00
_cell.angle_beta   90.00
_cell.angle_gamma   90.00
#
_symmetry.space_group_name_H-M   'P 1'
#
loop_
_entity.id
_entity.type
_entity.pdbx_description
1 polymer ?
#
loop_
_entity_poly.entity_id
_entity_poly.type
_entity_poly.pdbx_seq_one_letter_code
_entity_poly.pdbx_strand_id
1 'polypeptide(L)'
;MITLASGELVNAVSYADGPTYQRGQPVIVWKSGKNYVLYDPVRFPYLAGLLTAVMVIAVTVARGKGLRAILGSAMTLGALWVFILPTLLSGDRSPLLTIPALTLVLAVCVYLVHGWNWKSHAALAALTMATTAGYFITLWVAHLTQLSGGADKAAVVAQNSYGLDAVSLYVVGVVLSALGAMNDVTVTQASVVETVADSQPALPFRRLYALGMQVGGDHVGSMVTVLVLGYAASALPLLLLLRANQTTPLWVTLSGEAMFSELAGLLIALITMLLAVPLSTALAAWWLRRREPRLVDSGQIT
;
A
#
# COMPACT_ATOMS: atom_id res chain seq x y z
N MET A 1 27.07 33.66 -4.42
CA MET A 1 28.09 33.22 -3.45
C MET A 1 27.42 32.45 -2.34
N ILE A 2 28.01 31.32 -1.95
CA ILE A 2 27.57 30.47 -0.84
C ILE A 2 28.70 30.37 0.18
N THR A 3 28.35 30.17 1.45
CA THR A 3 29.31 29.83 2.51
C THR A 3 29.27 28.33 2.73
N LEU A 4 30.40 27.64 2.50
CA LEU A 4 30.53 26.22 2.80
C LEU A 4 30.54 25.99 4.31
N ALA A 5 30.27 24.75 4.73
CA ALA A 5 30.38 24.36 6.14
C ALA A 5 31.80 24.57 6.72
N SER A 6 32.82 24.60 5.86
CA SER A 6 34.20 24.97 6.19
C SER A 6 34.42 26.47 6.44
N GLY A 7 33.40 27.31 6.24
CA GLY A 7 33.48 28.77 6.31
C GLY A 7 33.95 29.46 5.02
N GLU A 8 34.33 28.69 3.99
CA GLU A 8 34.83 29.22 2.72
C GLU A 8 33.69 29.79 1.86
N LEU A 9 33.91 30.98 1.27
CA LEU A 9 32.97 31.60 0.34
C LEU A 9 33.28 31.15 -1.09
N VAL A 10 32.32 30.52 -1.75
CA VAL A 10 32.51 30.04 -3.12
C VAL A 10 31.38 30.49 -4.04
N ASN A 11 31.72 30.66 -5.33
CA ASN A 11 30.74 30.87 -6.39
C ASN A 11 30.11 29.53 -6.76
N ALA A 12 28.79 29.45 -6.59
CA ALA A 12 28.00 28.31 -6.99
C ALA A 12 27.02 28.70 -8.10
N VAL A 13 26.81 27.77 -9.03
CA VAL A 13 25.90 27.91 -10.16
C VAL A 13 24.62 27.14 -9.83
N SER A 14 23.46 27.68 -10.23
CA SER A 14 22.18 27.00 -10.14
C SER A 14 21.73 26.56 -11.53
N TYR A 15 21.02 25.44 -11.63
CA TYR A 15 20.28 25.09 -12.84
C TYR A 15 19.15 26.10 -13.08
N ALA A 16 18.81 26.33 -14.36
CA ALA A 16 17.75 27.27 -14.76
C ALA A 16 16.36 26.86 -14.24
N ASP A 17 16.09 25.54 -14.20
CA ASP A 17 14.87 24.95 -13.63
C ASP A 17 15.02 24.61 -12.14
N GLY A 18 16.07 25.12 -11.49
CA GLY A 18 16.38 24.86 -10.09
C GLY A 18 15.46 25.60 -9.12
N PRO A 19 15.37 25.14 -7.86
CA PRO A 19 14.56 25.81 -6.84
C PRO A 19 15.08 27.22 -6.55
N THR A 20 14.17 28.12 -6.18
CA THR A 20 14.55 29.46 -5.74
C THR A 20 15.14 29.41 -4.32
N TYR A 21 16.29 30.04 -4.13
CA TYR A 21 17.02 30.03 -2.85
C TYR A 21 16.88 31.35 -2.10
N GLN A 22 16.69 31.28 -0.79
CA GLN A 22 16.69 32.45 0.10
C GLN A 22 18.02 32.58 0.86
N ARG A 23 18.41 33.81 1.20
CA ARG A 23 19.63 34.05 2.00
C ARG A 23 19.49 33.39 3.39
N GLY A 24 20.53 32.67 3.81
CA GLY A 24 20.55 31.95 5.09
C GLY A 24 19.95 30.55 5.04
N GLN A 25 19.43 30.11 3.89
CA GLN A 25 18.88 28.78 3.73
C GLN A 25 20.00 27.72 3.61
N PRO A 26 19.92 26.60 4.35
CA PRO A 26 20.84 25.49 4.16
C PRO A 26 20.58 24.79 2.83
N VAL A 27 21.63 24.60 2.03
CA VAL A 27 21.57 24.04 0.68
C VAL A 27 22.58 22.90 0.50
N ILE A 28 22.19 21.89 -0.29
CA ILE A 28 23.07 20.82 -0.73
C ILE A 28 23.85 21.32 -1.94
N VAL A 29 25.16 21.13 -1.89
CA VAL A 29 26.07 21.59 -2.93
C VAL A 29 26.92 20.42 -3.37
N TRP A 30 27.00 20.19 -4.68
CA TRP A 30 27.91 19.22 -5.27
C TRP A 30 29.05 19.93 -5.99
N LYS A 31 30.27 19.41 -5.84
CA LYS A 31 31.43 19.89 -6.59
C LYS A 31 31.52 19.15 -7.90
N SER A 32 31.38 19.86 -9.02
CA SER A 32 31.56 19.33 -10.36
C SER A 32 32.74 20.03 -11.02
N GLY A 33 33.90 19.36 -11.04
CA GLY A 33 35.17 19.94 -11.48
C GLY A 33 35.62 21.10 -10.59
N LYS A 34 35.75 22.30 -11.17
CA LYS A 34 36.13 23.54 -10.46
C LYS A 34 34.93 24.34 -9.94
N ASN A 35 33.70 23.97 -10.33
CA ASN A 35 32.50 24.71 -10.00
C ASN A 35 31.72 24.01 -8.89
N TYR A 36 31.06 24.81 -8.06
CA TYR A 36 30.07 24.32 -7.10
C TYR A 36 28.70 24.47 -7.73
N VAL A 37 27.86 23.45 -7.63
CA VAL A 37 26.51 23.45 -8.17
C VAL A 37 25.52 23.33 -7.02
N LEU A 38 24.59 24.27 -6.95
CA LEU A 38 23.45 24.25 -6.05
C LEU A 38 22.50 23.15 -6.50
N TYR A 39 22.29 22.16 -5.64
CA TYR A 39 21.46 20.99 -5.96
C TYR A 39 20.03 21.16 -5.45
N ASP A 40 19.85 21.12 -4.13
CA ASP A 40 18.53 21.22 -3.49
C ASP A 40 18.64 21.84 -2.09
N PRO A 41 17.57 22.46 -1.56
CA PRO A 41 17.47 22.80 -0.15
C PRO A 41 17.64 21.58 0.77
N VAL A 42 18.26 21.78 1.93
CA VAL A 42 18.35 20.74 2.96
C VAL A 42 16.99 20.56 3.63
N ARG A 43 16.29 19.45 3.32
CA ARG A 43 14.94 19.14 3.83
C ARG A 43 14.93 18.12 4.98
N PHE A 44 16.02 17.37 5.19
CA PHE A 44 16.09 16.26 6.15
C PHE A 44 15.72 16.63 7.61
N PRO A 45 16.16 17.76 8.19
CA PRO A 45 15.79 18.13 9.56
C PRO A 45 14.29 18.34 9.75
N TYR A 46 13.60 18.88 8.75
CA TYR A 46 12.16 19.07 8.80
C TYR A 46 11.40 17.74 8.77
N LEU A 47 11.88 16.76 7.99
CA LEU A 47 11.33 15.39 8.00
C LEU A 47 11.50 14.73 9.38
N ALA A 48 12.66 14.88 10.00
CA ALA A 48 12.91 14.38 11.36
C ALA A 48 11.98 15.05 12.39
N GLY A 49 11.74 16.36 12.26
CA GLY A 49 10.78 17.09 13.09
C GLY A 49 9.34 16.57 12.94
N LEU A 50 8.87 16.34 11.71
CA LEU A 50 7.55 15.77 11.44
C LEU A 50 7.41 14.34 11.97
N LEU A 51 8.43 13.49 11.77
CA LEU A 51 8.44 12.13 12.32
C LEU A 51 8.38 12.14 13.85
N THR A 52 9.12 13.04 14.48
CA THR A 52 9.10 13.23 15.94
C THR A 52 7.71 13.68 16.40
N ALA A 53 7.08 14.63 15.69
CA ALA A 53 5.72 15.07 16.00
C ALA A 53 4.71 13.92 15.90
N VAL A 54 4.77 13.11 14.84
CA VAL A 54 3.93 11.91 14.68
C VAL A 54 4.14 10.94 15.85
N MET A 55 5.39 10.71 16.26
CA MET A 55 5.70 9.82 17.38
C MET A 55 5.13 10.32 18.71
N VAL A 56 5.31 11.62 19.01
CA VAL A 56 4.76 12.26 20.22
C VAL A 56 3.23 12.19 20.21
N ILE A 57 2.58 12.51 19.09
CA ILE A 57 1.12 12.45 18.97
C ILE A 57 0.62 11.01 19.14
N ALA A 58 1.25 10.04 18.48
CA ALA A 58 0.86 8.64 18.58
C ALA A 58 0.99 8.11 20.02
N VAL A 59 2.07 8.45 20.73
CA VAL A 59 2.27 8.04 22.12
C VAL A 59 1.31 8.75 23.07
N THR A 60 1.03 10.04 22.87
CA THR A 60 0.11 10.79 23.74
C THR A 60 -1.35 10.37 23.55
N VAL A 61 -1.79 10.16 22.30
CA VAL A 61 -3.18 9.81 21.97
C VAL A 61 -3.46 8.32 22.13
N ALA A 62 -2.60 7.46 21.57
CA ALA A 62 -2.82 6.01 21.51
C ALA A 62 -1.96 5.22 22.51
N ARG A 63 -1.17 5.89 23.36
CA ARG A 63 -0.32 5.29 24.40
C ARG A 63 0.60 4.21 23.80
N GLY A 64 0.77 3.08 24.50
CA GLY A 64 1.55 1.95 24.00
C GLY A 64 1.03 1.34 22.70
N LYS A 65 -0.24 1.56 22.32
CA LYS A 65 -0.77 1.09 21.03
C LYS A 65 -0.27 1.94 19.86
N GLY A 66 -0.09 3.25 20.07
CA GLY A 66 0.46 4.16 19.06
C GLY A 66 1.89 3.84 18.69
N LEU A 67 2.74 3.56 19.70
CA LEU A 67 4.12 3.14 19.44
C LEU A 67 4.19 1.82 18.65
N ARG A 68 3.31 0.86 18.98
CA ARG A 68 3.21 -0.41 18.25
C ARG A 68 2.76 -0.21 16.80
N ALA A 69 1.82 0.70 16.55
CA ALA A 69 1.40 1.04 15.20
C ALA A 69 2.56 1.60 14.36
N ILE A 70 3.32 2.56 14.90
CA ILE A 70 4.50 3.14 14.21
C ILE A 70 5.55 2.06 13.92
N LEU A 71 5.88 1.24 14.92
CA LEU A 71 6.85 0.14 14.74
C LEU A 71 6.35 -0.87 13.70
N GLY A 72 5.06 -1.21 13.70
CA GLY A 72 4.45 -2.08 12.71
C GLY A 72 4.52 -1.50 11.28
N SER A 73 4.24 -0.20 11.13
CA SER A 73 4.40 0.50 9.85
C SER A 73 5.86 0.51 9.38
N ALA A 74 6.81 0.79 10.27
CA ALA A 74 8.24 0.78 9.95
C ALA A 74 8.72 -0.62 9.55
N MET A 75 8.24 -1.67 10.23
CA MET A 75 8.55 -3.05 9.87
C MET A 75 7.93 -3.46 8.53
N THR A 76 6.72 -3.00 8.22
CA THR A 76 6.09 -3.22 6.91
C THR A 76 6.89 -2.56 5.79
N LEU A 77 7.33 -1.32 6.00
CA LEU A 77 8.23 -0.61 5.06
C LEU A 77 9.57 -1.35 4.92
N GLY A 78 10.13 -1.84 6.03
CA GLY A 78 11.34 -2.66 6.02
C GLY A 78 11.16 -3.98 5.25
N ALA A 79 10.02 -4.65 5.41
CA ALA A 79 9.70 -5.86 4.66
C ALA A 79 9.58 -5.58 3.16
N LEU A 80 8.94 -4.47 2.77
CA LEU A 80 8.90 -4.02 1.38
C LEU A 80 10.32 -3.77 0.85
N TRP A 81 11.19 -3.13 1.64
CA TRP A 81 12.58 -2.89 1.28
C TRP A 81 13.40 -4.18 1.10
N VAL A 82 13.17 -5.19 1.94
CA VAL A 82 13.94 -6.44 1.94
C VAL A 82 13.42 -7.46 0.94
N PHE A 83 12.11 -7.50 0.70
CA PHE A 83 11.50 -8.53 -0.16
C PHE A 83 11.11 -8.01 -1.53
N ILE A 84 10.42 -6.87 -1.62
CA ILE A 84 9.86 -6.38 -2.89
C ILE A 84 10.92 -5.69 -3.75
N LEU A 85 11.71 -4.78 -3.17
CA LEU A 85 12.72 -4.03 -3.92
C LEU A 85 13.76 -4.95 -4.59
N PRO A 86 14.34 -5.96 -3.91
CA PRO A 86 15.27 -6.87 -4.56
C PRO A 86 14.63 -7.68 -5.69
N THR A 87 13.37 -8.12 -5.53
CA THR A 87 12.65 -8.83 -6.60
C THR A 87 12.36 -7.94 -7.81
N LEU A 88 12.13 -6.64 -7.61
CA LEU A 88 11.98 -5.70 -8.72
C LEU A 88 13.34 -5.42 -9.38
N LEU A 89 14.39 -5.25 -8.57
CA LEU A 89 15.77 -5.00 -9.03
C LEU A 89 16.40 -6.16 -9.79
N SER A 90 15.94 -7.40 -9.61
CA SER A 90 16.39 -8.52 -10.44
C SER A 90 15.92 -8.42 -11.89
N GLY A 91 15.00 -7.49 -12.21
CA GLY A 91 14.47 -7.29 -13.56
C GLY A 91 13.57 -8.43 -14.05
N ASP A 92 13.25 -9.38 -13.17
CA ASP A 92 12.42 -10.53 -13.51
C ASP A 92 10.95 -10.15 -13.40
N ARG A 93 10.19 -10.41 -14.48
CA ARG A 93 8.74 -10.20 -14.55
C ARG A 93 7.95 -11.37 -13.97
N SER A 94 8.64 -12.42 -13.53
CA SER A 94 8.01 -13.68 -13.19
C SER A 94 7.12 -13.57 -11.94
N PRO A 95 5.82 -13.96 -12.04
CA PRO A 95 4.94 -14.04 -10.86
C PRO A 95 5.50 -14.95 -9.76
N LEU A 96 6.39 -15.90 -10.12
CA LEU A 96 6.99 -16.86 -9.20
C LEU A 96 7.91 -16.21 -8.16
N LEU A 97 8.42 -15.00 -8.42
CA LEU A 97 9.24 -14.24 -7.47
C LEU A 97 8.41 -13.18 -6.74
N THR A 98 7.58 -12.46 -7.49
CA THR A 98 6.86 -11.30 -6.96
C THR A 98 5.74 -11.67 -6.00
N ILE A 99 4.96 -12.72 -6.30
CA ILE A 99 3.84 -13.13 -5.42
C ILE A 99 4.36 -13.63 -4.07
N PRO A 100 5.38 -14.52 -3.99
CA PRO A 100 5.96 -14.89 -2.70
C PRO A 100 6.50 -13.70 -1.91
N ALA A 101 7.14 -12.72 -2.57
CA ALA A 101 7.63 -11.51 -1.90
C ALA A 101 6.47 -10.69 -1.32
N LEU A 102 5.37 -10.52 -2.06
CA LEU A 102 4.14 -9.87 -1.56
C LEU A 102 3.54 -10.64 -0.38
N THR A 103 3.46 -11.97 -0.47
CA THR A 103 3.00 -12.83 0.62
C THR A 103 3.88 -12.72 1.85
N LEU A 104 5.21 -12.59 1.70
CA LEU A 104 6.14 -12.40 2.82
C LEU A 104 5.91 -11.05 3.51
N VAL A 105 5.72 -9.98 2.75
CA VAL A 105 5.36 -8.66 3.32
C VAL A 105 4.05 -8.75 4.10
N LEU A 106 3.04 -9.42 3.55
CA LEU A 106 1.75 -9.63 4.22
C LEU A 106 1.89 -10.47 5.49
N ALA A 107 2.69 -11.55 5.44
CA ALA A 107 2.93 -12.39 6.60
C ALA A 107 3.59 -11.59 7.72
N VAL A 108 4.63 -10.81 7.41
CA VAL A 108 5.29 -9.92 8.38
C VAL A 108 4.27 -8.95 8.97
N CYS A 109 3.47 -8.28 8.14
CA CYS A 109 2.48 -7.31 8.60
C CYS A 109 1.43 -7.95 9.53
N VAL A 110 0.79 -9.03 9.08
CA VAL A 110 -0.29 -9.71 9.81
C VAL A 110 0.22 -10.28 11.14
N TYR A 111 1.34 -11.04 11.13
CA TYR A 111 1.81 -11.70 12.35
C TYR A 111 2.41 -10.75 13.36
N LEU A 112 3.01 -9.63 12.93
CA LEU A 112 3.52 -8.63 13.87
C LEU A 112 2.39 -7.88 14.59
N VAL A 113 1.34 -7.53 13.86
CA VAL A 113 0.22 -6.74 14.41
C VAL A 113 -0.74 -7.61 15.22
N HIS A 114 -1.09 -8.78 14.70
CA HIS A 114 -2.14 -9.64 15.27
C HIS A 114 -1.62 -10.88 15.99
N GLY A 115 -0.33 -11.17 15.89
CA GLY A 115 0.30 -12.33 16.54
C GLY A 115 0.06 -13.65 15.82
N TRP A 116 0.74 -14.70 16.28
CA TRP A 116 0.61 -16.03 15.68
C TRP A 116 -0.65 -16.74 16.18
N ASN A 117 -1.75 -16.62 15.44
CA ASN A 117 -3.01 -17.27 15.76
C ASN A 117 -3.79 -17.69 14.51
N TRP A 118 -4.83 -18.50 14.71
CA TRP A 118 -5.62 -19.06 13.61
C TRP A 118 -6.31 -18.01 12.73
N LYS A 119 -6.70 -16.87 13.31
CA LYS A 119 -7.30 -15.75 12.57
C LYS A 119 -6.29 -15.15 11.61
N SER A 120 -5.04 -15.00 12.07
CA SER A 120 -3.91 -14.50 11.29
C SER A 120 -3.56 -15.46 10.15
N HIS A 121 -3.59 -16.77 10.40
CA HIS A 121 -3.43 -17.80 9.35
C HIS A 121 -4.53 -17.72 8.29
N ALA A 122 -5.80 -17.65 8.72
CA ALA A 122 -6.94 -17.54 7.80
C ALA A 122 -6.92 -16.22 7.01
N ALA A 123 -6.57 -15.11 7.66
CA ALA A 123 -6.43 -13.80 7.05
C ALA A 123 -5.31 -13.75 6.02
N LEU A 124 -4.12 -14.28 6.36
CA LEU A 124 -2.98 -14.33 5.43
C LEU A 124 -3.30 -15.18 4.20
N ALA A 125 -3.99 -16.30 4.37
CA ALA A 125 -4.45 -17.11 3.24
C ALA A 125 -5.42 -16.33 2.34
N ALA A 126 -6.40 -15.62 2.93
CA ALA A 126 -7.34 -14.78 2.19
C ALA A 126 -6.64 -13.64 1.44
N LEU A 127 -5.71 -12.94 2.11
CA LEU A 127 -4.91 -11.88 1.51
C LEU A 127 -4.07 -12.43 0.37
N THR A 128 -3.39 -13.55 0.55
CA THR A 128 -2.57 -14.17 -0.51
C THR A 128 -3.41 -14.53 -1.74
N MET A 129 -4.60 -15.10 -1.53
CA MET A 129 -5.53 -15.40 -2.62
C MET A 129 -6.01 -14.14 -3.35
N ALA A 130 -6.43 -13.12 -2.61
CA ALA A 130 -6.88 -11.84 -3.18
C ALA A 130 -5.75 -11.12 -3.93
N THR A 131 -4.56 -11.08 -3.34
CA THR A 131 -3.33 -10.50 -3.92
C THR A 131 -2.98 -11.19 -5.23
N THR A 132 -3.00 -12.52 -5.23
CA THR A 132 -2.71 -13.33 -6.42
C THR A 132 -3.71 -13.01 -7.53
N ALA A 133 -5.02 -12.96 -7.20
CA ALA A 133 -6.04 -12.58 -8.16
C ALA A 133 -5.84 -11.16 -8.69
N GLY A 134 -5.63 -10.18 -7.81
CA GLY A 134 -5.37 -8.78 -8.17
C GLY A 134 -4.13 -8.61 -9.05
N TYR A 135 -3.06 -9.34 -8.75
CA TYR A 135 -1.83 -9.36 -9.54
C TYR A 135 -2.09 -9.84 -10.98
N PHE A 136 -2.78 -10.97 -11.13
CA PHE A 136 -3.10 -11.50 -12.47
C PHE A 136 -4.11 -10.64 -13.22
N ILE A 137 -5.11 -10.07 -12.54
CA ILE A 137 -6.04 -9.11 -13.15
C ILE A 137 -5.28 -7.89 -13.67
N THR A 138 -4.34 -7.35 -12.87
CA THR A 138 -3.55 -6.19 -13.27
C THR A 138 -2.65 -6.49 -14.46
N LEU A 139 -1.96 -7.63 -14.45
CA LEU A 139 -1.17 -8.08 -15.60
C LEU A 139 -2.02 -8.28 -16.85
N TRP A 140 -3.20 -8.87 -16.70
CA TRP A 140 -4.11 -9.11 -17.82
C TRP A 140 -4.61 -7.80 -18.43
N VAL A 141 -5.03 -6.84 -17.60
CA VAL A 141 -5.44 -5.51 -18.06
C VAL A 141 -4.27 -4.78 -18.72
N ALA A 142 -3.07 -4.80 -18.12
CA ALA A 142 -1.89 -4.16 -18.69
C ALA A 142 -1.53 -4.74 -20.06
N HIS A 143 -1.59 -6.05 -20.22
CA HIS A 143 -1.33 -6.72 -21.49
C HIS A 143 -2.39 -6.37 -22.56
N LEU A 144 -3.68 -6.41 -22.21
CA LEU A 144 -4.78 -6.09 -23.14
C LEU A 144 -4.76 -4.65 -23.64
N THR A 145 -4.28 -3.74 -22.79
CA THR A 145 -4.28 -2.29 -23.05
C THR A 145 -2.94 -1.79 -23.53
N GLN A 146 -1.95 -2.69 -23.68
CA GLN A 146 -0.59 -2.39 -24.10
C GLN A 146 0.08 -1.31 -23.23
N LEU A 147 -0.19 -1.34 -21.91
CA LEU A 147 0.44 -0.43 -20.97
C LEU A 147 1.97 -0.60 -21.04
N SER A 148 2.67 0.50 -21.23
CA SER A 148 4.13 0.55 -21.18
C SER A 148 4.64 0.64 -19.74
N GLY A 149 3.79 1.16 -18.83
CA GLY A 149 4.17 1.51 -17.47
C GLY A 149 4.88 2.85 -17.37
N GLY A 150 5.00 3.58 -18.48
CA GLY A 150 5.73 4.85 -18.60
C GLY A 150 4.94 6.09 -18.17
N ALA A 151 3.75 5.92 -17.60
CA ALA A 151 2.95 7.04 -17.08
C ALA A 151 3.69 7.82 -15.97
N ASP A 152 4.42 7.11 -15.12
CA ASP A 152 5.22 7.70 -14.05
C ASP A 152 6.65 7.99 -14.55
N LYS A 153 7.07 9.24 -14.47
CA LYS A 153 8.44 9.68 -14.82
C LYS A 153 9.49 8.94 -14.00
N ALA A 154 9.22 8.64 -12.74
CA ALA A 154 10.13 7.88 -11.89
C ALA A 154 10.28 6.43 -12.39
N ALA A 155 9.19 5.81 -12.84
CA ALA A 155 9.21 4.49 -13.45
C ALA A 155 10.02 4.48 -14.76
N VAL A 156 9.91 5.52 -15.58
CA VAL A 156 10.71 5.68 -16.80
C VAL A 156 12.20 5.84 -16.49
N VAL A 157 12.55 6.65 -15.48
CA VAL A 157 13.95 6.80 -15.04
C VAL A 157 14.49 5.48 -14.50
N ALA A 158 13.68 4.77 -13.71
CA ALA A 158 14.00 3.46 -13.17
C ALA A 158 14.27 2.42 -14.28
N GLN A 159 13.41 2.39 -15.30
CA GLN A 159 13.58 1.55 -16.49
C GLN A 159 14.87 1.90 -17.24
N ASN A 160 15.10 3.18 -17.53
CA ASN A 160 16.24 3.62 -18.33
C ASN A 160 17.60 3.49 -17.60
N SER A 161 17.61 3.69 -16.28
CA SER A 161 18.85 3.72 -15.49
C SER A 161 19.22 2.35 -14.91
N TYR A 162 18.23 1.51 -14.62
CA TYR A 162 18.43 0.25 -13.90
C TYR A 162 17.84 -0.98 -14.63
N GLY A 163 17.33 -0.81 -15.86
CA GLY A 163 16.77 -1.92 -16.64
C GLY A 163 15.47 -2.49 -16.05
N LEU A 164 14.78 -1.72 -15.21
CA LEU A 164 13.57 -2.15 -14.53
C LEU A 164 12.38 -2.26 -15.47
N ASP A 165 11.52 -3.23 -15.19
CA ASP A 165 10.27 -3.36 -15.92
C ASP A 165 9.19 -2.43 -15.35
N ALA A 166 8.86 -1.37 -16.10
CA ALA A 166 7.87 -0.39 -15.69
C ALA A 166 6.46 -0.99 -15.51
N VAL A 167 6.10 -2.03 -16.29
CA VAL A 167 4.82 -2.74 -16.11
C VAL A 167 4.79 -3.49 -14.78
N SER A 168 5.88 -4.18 -14.40
CA SER A 168 5.99 -4.83 -13.09
C SER A 168 5.91 -3.84 -11.94
N LEU A 169 6.51 -2.64 -12.08
CA LEU A 169 6.37 -1.56 -11.10
C LEU A 169 4.90 -1.14 -10.94
N TYR A 170 4.19 -0.95 -12.05
CA TYR A 170 2.76 -0.64 -12.04
C TYR A 170 1.94 -1.75 -11.36
N VAL A 171 2.16 -3.01 -11.74
CA VAL A 171 1.44 -4.17 -11.18
C VAL A 171 1.64 -4.27 -9.68
N VAL A 172 2.89 -4.21 -9.22
CA VAL A 172 3.22 -4.28 -7.79
C VAL A 172 2.67 -3.07 -7.04
N GLY A 173 2.74 -1.87 -7.62
CA GLY A 173 2.19 -0.64 -7.04
C GLY A 173 0.68 -0.71 -6.84
N VAL A 174 -0.08 -1.18 -7.85
CA VAL A 174 -1.54 -1.36 -7.76
C VAL A 174 -1.89 -2.37 -6.66
N VAL A 175 -1.19 -3.51 -6.63
CA VAL A 175 -1.44 -4.55 -5.63
C VAL A 175 -1.11 -4.06 -4.22
N LEU A 176 0.05 -3.42 -4.01
CA LEU A 176 0.43 -2.84 -2.71
C LEU A 176 -0.57 -1.79 -2.23
N SER A 177 -1.08 -0.94 -3.12
CA SER A 177 -2.12 0.04 -2.80
C SER A 177 -3.42 -0.64 -2.33
N ALA A 178 -3.81 -1.77 -2.94
CA ALA A 178 -4.94 -2.55 -2.46
C ALA A 178 -4.66 -3.15 -1.07
N LEU A 179 -3.48 -3.73 -0.87
CA LEU A 179 -3.07 -4.38 0.38
C LEU A 179 -3.13 -3.45 1.59
N GLY A 180 -2.66 -2.22 1.44
CA GLY A 180 -2.64 -1.23 2.53
C GLY A 180 -4.03 -0.97 3.11
N ALA A 181 -5.08 -1.00 2.28
CA ALA A 181 -6.46 -0.76 2.72
C ALA A 181 -7.12 -1.99 3.37
N MET A 182 -6.64 -3.21 3.10
CA MET A 182 -7.36 -4.45 3.43
C MET A 182 -6.65 -5.38 4.41
N ASN A 183 -5.39 -5.13 4.75
CA ASN A 183 -4.62 -5.94 5.69
C ASN A 183 -5.39 -6.16 7.02
N ASP A 184 -5.81 -5.08 7.67
CA ASP A 184 -6.48 -5.12 8.98
C ASP A 184 -7.91 -5.69 8.87
N VAL A 185 -8.52 -5.57 7.70
CA VAL A 185 -9.89 -5.98 7.42
C VAL A 185 -10.02 -7.48 7.49
N THR A 186 -9.10 -8.22 6.88
CA THR A 186 -9.19 -9.69 6.81
C THR A 186 -9.11 -10.36 8.17
N VAL A 187 -8.28 -9.83 9.08
CA VAL A 187 -8.21 -10.31 10.48
C VAL A 187 -9.44 -9.89 11.27
N THR A 188 -9.95 -8.68 11.02
CA THR A 188 -11.21 -8.20 11.60
C THR A 188 -12.37 -9.10 11.17
N GLN A 189 -12.46 -9.47 9.89
CA GLN A 189 -13.47 -10.41 9.37
C GLN A 189 -13.38 -11.78 10.06
N ALA A 190 -12.17 -12.33 10.22
CA ALA A 190 -12.00 -13.58 10.96
C ALA A 190 -12.48 -13.47 12.41
N SER A 191 -12.29 -12.32 13.06
CA SER A 191 -12.79 -12.06 14.42
C SER A 191 -14.30 -11.91 14.49
N VAL A 192 -14.92 -11.26 13.49
CA VAL A 192 -16.38 -11.16 13.36
C VAL A 192 -16.99 -12.55 13.25
N VAL A 193 -16.43 -13.40 12.38
CA VAL A 193 -16.91 -14.76 12.17
C VAL A 193 -16.75 -15.61 13.45
N GLU A 194 -15.67 -15.44 14.20
CA GLU A 194 -15.51 -16.08 15.53
C GLU A 194 -16.59 -15.64 16.50
N THR A 195 -16.83 -14.33 16.60
CA THR A 195 -17.84 -13.77 17.51
C THR A 195 -19.24 -14.30 17.18
N VAL A 196 -19.58 -14.40 15.90
CA VAL A 196 -20.86 -14.98 15.46
C VAL A 196 -20.94 -16.47 15.82
N ALA A 197 -19.88 -17.23 15.58
CA ALA A 197 -19.84 -18.66 15.91
C ALA A 197 -19.94 -18.93 17.42
N ASP A 198 -19.31 -18.10 18.24
CA ASP A 198 -19.36 -18.20 19.70
C ASP A 198 -20.75 -17.83 20.25
N SER A 199 -21.44 -16.87 19.61
CA SER A 199 -22.80 -16.46 20.01
C SER A 199 -23.89 -17.48 19.70
N GLN A 200 -23.70 -18.30 18.65
CA GLN A 200 -24.66 -19.29 18.18
C GLN A 200 -23.95 -20.60 17.83
N PRO A 201 -23.69 -21.45 18.84
CA PRO A 201 -23.03 -22.74 18.64
C PRO A 201 -23.82 -23.61 17.64
N ALA A 202 -23.09 -24.34 16.80
CA ALA A 202 -23.63 -25.24 15.77
C ALA A 202 -24.29 -24.59 14.52
N LEU A 203 -24.04 -23.31 14.24
CA LEU A 203 -24.44 -22.71 12.96
C LEU A 203 -23.79 -23.43 11.76
N PRO A 204 -24.56 -23.75 10.70
CA PRO A 204 -23.98 -24.33 9.48
C PRO A 204 -23.13 -23.28 8.75
N PHE A 205 -22.08 -23.74 8.05
CA PHE A 205 -21.14 -22.90 7.29
C PHE A 205 -21.83 -21.79 6.47
N ARG A 206 -22.90 -22.13 5.73
CA ARG A 206 -23.62 -21.17 4.88
C ARG A 206 -24.21 -20.01 5.67
N ARG A 207 -24.75 -20.28 6.87
CA ARG A 207 -25.38 -19.27 7.71
C ARG A 207 -24.33 -18.44 8.46
N LEU A 208 -23.24 -19.07 8.90
CA LEU A 208 -22.09 -18.38 9.48
C LEU A 208 -21.45 -17.43 8.45
N TYR A 209 -21.26 -17.89 7.22
CA TYR A 209 -20.77 -17.06 6.11
C TYR A 209 -21.72 -15.90 5.81
N ALA A 210 -23.03 -16.15 5.71
CA ALA A 210 -24.01 -15.10 5.43
C ALA A 210 -24.04 -14.02 6.50
N LEU A 211 -24.00 -14.41 7.79
CA LEU A 211 -23.96 -13.47 8.91
C LEU A 211 -22.63 -12.68 8.95
N GLY A 212 -21.49 -13.35 8.70
CA GLY A 212 -20.21 -12.66 8.59
C GLY A 212 -20.18 -11.66 7.43
N MET A 213 -20.72 -12.05 6.27
CA MET A 213 -20.82 -11.18 5.09
C MET A 213 -21.72 -9.97 5.32
N GLN A 214 -22.79 -10.11 6.12
CA GLN A 214 -23.65 -8.99 6.46
C GLN A 214 -22.85 -7.88 7.17
N VAL A 215 -22.05 -8.26 8.18
CA VAL A 215 -21.17 -7.31 8.90
C VAL A 215 -20.04 -6.80 8.00
N GLY A 216 -19.44 -7.68 7.20
CA GLY A 216 -18.41 -7.29 6.24
C GLY A 216 -18.90 -6.24 5.24
N GLY A 217 -20.13 -6.39 4.75
CA GLY A 217 -20.77 -5.44 3.82
C GLY A 217 -20.88 -4.02 4.37
N ASP A 218 -21.21 -3.86 5.65
CA ASP A 218 -21.35 -2.56 6.30
C ASP A 218 -20.00 -1.79 6.33
N HIS A 219 -18.89 -2.51 6.49
CA HIS A 219 -17.56 -1.90 6.50
C HIS A 219 -17.01 -1.63 5.09
N VAL A 220 -17.40 -2.44 4.10
CA VAL A 220 -16.88 -2.34 2.71
C VAL A 220 -17.11 -0.96 2.11
N GLY A 221 -18.29 -0.37 2.29
CA GLY A 221 -18.60 0.95 1.72
C GLY A 221 -17.68 2.06 2.22
N SER A 222 -17.33 2.04 3.51
CA SER A 222 -16.39 3.00 4.11
C SER A 222 -14.99 2.83 3.54
N MET A 223 -14.52 1.58 3.38
CA MET A 223 -13.19 1.27 2.85
C MET A 223 -13.05 1.65 1.37
N VAL A 224 -14.10 1.41 0.57
CA VAL A 224 -14.17 1.85 -0.83
C VAL A 224 -13.98 3.37 -0.90
N THR A 225 -14.69 4.11 -0.04
CA THR A 225 -14.59 5.58 -0.01
C THR A 225 -13.18 6.05 0.34
N VAL A 226 -12.53 5.44 1.34
CA VAL A 226 -11.16 5.77 1.72
C VAL A 226 -10.18 5.53 0.57
N LEU A 227 -10.29 4.39 -0.12
CA LEU A 227 -9.41 4.05 -1.24
C LEU A 227 -9.62 4.99 -2.43
N VAL A 228 -10.87 5.28 -2.78
CA VAL A 228 -11.23 6.22 -3.86
C VAL A 228 -10.69 7.62 -3.56
N LEU A 229 -10.86 8.13 -2.34
CA LEU A 229 -10.33 9.43 -1.96
C LEU A 229 -8.80 9.46 -1.97
N GLY A 230 -8.13 8.37 -1.57
CA GLY A 230 -6.67 8.24 -1.63
C GLY A 230 -6.12 8.33 -3.05
N TYR A 231 -6.71 7.59 -3.99
CA TYR A 231 -6.34 7.66 -5.42
C TYR A 231 -6.73 9.00 -6.05
N ALA A 232 -7.89 9.55 -5.72
CA ALA A 232 -8.29 10.87 -6.19
C ALA A 232 -7.29 11.95 -5.74
N ALA A 233 -6.75 11.83 -4.52
CA ALA A 233 -5.74 12.73 -3.99
C ALA A 233 -4.41 12.64 -4.75
N SER A 234 -3.91 11.43 -5.07
CA SER A 234 -2.69 11.26 -5.87
C SER A 234 -2.88 11.69 -7.33
N ALA A 235 -4.07 11.45 -7.89
CA ALA A 235 -4.42 11.83 -9.26
C ALA A 235 -4.93 13.28 -9.40
N LEU A 236 -4.86 14.12 -8.35
CA LEU A 236 -5.36 15.51 -8.41
C LEU A 236 -4.82 16.33 -9.59
N PRO A 237 -3.50 16.37 -9.88
CA PRO A 237 -2.98 17.15 -11.02
C PRO A 237 -3.59 16.70 -12.35
N LEU A 238 -3.80 15.39 -12.44
CA LEU A 238 -4.31 14.66 -13.57
C LEU A 238 -5.83 14.92 -13.76
N LEU A 239 -6.60 14.92 -12.67
CA LEU A 239 -8.00 15.35 -12.63
C LEU A 239 -8.18 16.84 -12.96
N LEU A 240 -7.25 17.69 -12.53
CA LEU A 240 -7.23 19.11 -12.89
C LEU A 240 -6.99 19.32 -14.38
N LEU A 241 -6.05 18.58 -14.97
CA LEU A 241 -5.82 18.60 -16.42
C LEU A 241 -7.05 18.12 -17.19
N LEU A 242 -7.69 17.04 -16.72
CA LEU A 242 -8.95 16.56 -17.28
C LEU A 242 -10.05 17.62 -17.22
N ARG A 243 -10.14 18.37 -16.11
CA ARG A 243 -11.15 19.43 -15.93
C ARG A 243 -10.83 20.70 -16.73
N ALA A 244 -9.56 21.07 -16.84
CA ALA A 244 -9.11 22.27 -17.54
C ALA A 244 -9.13 22.09 -19.06
N ASN A 245 -8.95 20.85 -19.56
CA ASN A 245 -9.00 20.55 -20.98
C ASN A 245 -10.44 20.52 -21.50
N GLN A 246 -10.86 21.62 -22.14
CA GLN A 246 -12.20 21.74 -22.73
C GLN A 246 -12.26 21.31 -24.21
N THR A 247 -11.11 21.10 -24.84
CA THR A 247 -11.01 20.89 -26.30
C THR A 247 -10.90 19.43 -26.69
N THR A 248 -10.29 18.59 -25.86
CA THR A 248 -10.11 17.17 -26.15
C THR A 248 -11.34 16.39 -25.67
N PRO A 249 -11.92 15.51 -26.50
CA PRO A 249 -13.01 14.64 -26.07
C PRO A 249 -12.62 13.82 -24.83
N LEU A 250 -13.57 13.64 -23.91
CA LEU A 250 -13.33 12.95 -22.64
C LEU A 250 -12.74 11.55 -22.85
N TRP A 251 -13.29 10.78 -23.79
CA TRP A 251 -12.84 9.42 -24.08
C TRP A 251 -11.38 9.36 -24.52
N VAL A 252 -10.89 10.36 -25.28
CA VAL A 252 -9.48 10.42 -25.71
C VAL A 252 -8.57 10.66 -24.51
N THR A 253 -8.96 11.57 -23.62
CA THR A 253 -8.17 11.88 -22.42
C THR A 253 -8.12 10.68 -21.47
N LEU A 254 -9.26 9.99 -21.29
CA LEU A 254 -9.35 8.77 -20.49
C LEU A 254 -8.56 7.59 -21.08
N SER A 255 -8.44 7.52 -22.41
CA SER A 255 -7.60 6.51 -23.09
C SER A 255 -6.10 6.81 -23.02
N GLY A 256 -5.70 8.02 -22.64
CA GLY A 256 -4.29 8.35 -22.44
C GLY A 256 -3.68 7.53 -21.30
N GLU A 257 -2.49 6.96 -21.51
CA GLU A 257 -1.87 6.00 -20.59
C GLU A 257 -1.79 6.51 -19.13
N ALA A 258 -1.51 7.80 -18.90
CA ALA A 258 -1.48 8.38 -17.56
C ALA A 258 -2.85 8.38 -16.85
N MET A 259 -3.93 8.74 -17.55
CA MET A 259 -5.29 8.64 -17.00
C MET A 259 -5.73 7.21 -16.83
N PHE A 260 -5.48 6.40 -17.86
CA PHE A 260 -5.94 5.03 -17.91
C PHE A 260 -5.31 4.21 -16.78
N SER A 261 -4.00 4.32 -16.56
CA SER A 261 -3.28 3.58 -15.51
C SER A 261 -3.75 3.96 -14.10
N GLU A 262 -3.98 5.24 -13.81
CA GLU A 262 -4.53 5.67 -12.50
C GLU A 262 -5.94 5.11 -12.25
N LEU A 263 -6.83 5.22 -13.22
CA LEU A 263 -8.21 4.74 -13.09
C LEU A 263 -8.29 3.21 -13.07
N ALA A 264 -7.54 2.54 -13.94
CA ALA A 264 -7.47 1.08 -13.96
C ALA A 264 -6.88 0.57 -12.63
N GLY A 265 -5.81 1.18 -12.14
CA GLY A 265 -5.20 0.86 -10.85
C GLY A 265 -6.20 0.97 -9.70
N LEU A 266 -6.95 2.08 -9.62
CA LEU A 266 -8.02 2.25 -8.64
C LEU A 266 -9.08 1.15 -8.74
N LEU A 267 -9.60 0.89 -9.94
CA LEU A 267 -10.67 -0.11 -10.13
C LEU A 267 -10.20 -1.52 -9.78
N ILE A 268 -8.98 -1.89 -10.17
CA ILE A 268 -8.40 -3.20 -9.86
C ILE A 268 -8.10 -3.32 -8.36
N ALA A 269 -7.61 -2.27 -7.73
CA ALA A 269 -7.41 -2.24 -6.29
C ALA A 269 -8.74 -2.40 -5.53
N LEU A 270 -9.82 -1.76 -5.98
CA LEU A 270 -11.17 -1.95 -5.45
C LEU A 270 -11.67 -3.37 -5.64
N ILE A 271 -11.50 -3.97 -6.83
CA ILE A 271 -11.88 -5.38 -7.08
C ILE A 271 -11.12 -6.30 -6.13
N THR A 272 -9.81 -6.12 -6.02
CA THR A 272 -8.95 -6.89 -5.12
C THR A 272 -9.44 -6.77 -3.68
N MET A 273 -9.73 -5.56 -3.23
CA MET A 273 -10.29 -5.25 -1.92
C MET A 273 -11.61 -5.98 -1.66
N LEU A 274 -12.55 -5.86 -2.61
CA LEU A 274 -13.88 -6.47 -2.55
C LEU A 274 -13.84 -8.00 -2.56
N LEU A 275 -12.80 -8.60 -3.16
CA LEU A 275 -12.60 -10.06 -3.16
C LEU A 275 -12.09 -10.58 -1.81
N ALA A 276 -11.28 -9.83 -1.06
CA ALA A 276 -10.72 -10.36 0.18
C ALA A 276 -11.72 -10.49 1.33
N VAL A 277 -12.76 -9.67 1.37
CA VAL A 277 -13.82 -9.78 2.39
C VAL A 277 -14.55 -11.12 2.31
N PRO A 278 -15.11 -11.55 1.16
CA PRO A 278 -15.73 -12.87 1.05
C PRO A 278 -14.71 -14.00 1.22
N LEU A 279 -13.47 -13.85 0.72
CA LEU A 279 -12.42 -14.87 0.91
C LEU A 279 -12.07 -15.08 2.39
N SER A 280 -11.85 -14.00 3.14
CA SER A 280 -11.54 -14.07 4.57
C SER A 280 -12.71 -14.60 5.39
N THR A 281 -13.93 -14.20 5.06
CA THR A 281 -15.15 -14.70 5.71
C THR A 281 -15.33 -16.20 5.46
N ALA A 282 -15.16 -16.65 4.21
CA ALA A 282 -15.26 -18.06 3.85
C ALA A 282 -14.18 -18.91 4.54
N LEU A 283 -12.92 -18.47 4.53
CA LEU A 283 -11.82 -19.17 5.18
C LEU A 283 -12.00 -19.24 6.70
N ALA A 284 -12.43 -18.16 7.33
CA ALA A 284 -12.71 -18.14 8.77
C ALA A 284 -13.86 -19.09 9.15
N ALA A 285 -14.97 -19.05 8.40
CA ALA A 285 -16.12 -19.92 8.64
C ALA A 285 -15.78 -21.40 8.42
N TRP A 286 -14.95 -21.69 7.42
CA TRP A 286 -14.43 -23.03 7.17
C TRP A 286 -13.51 -23.52 8.30
N TRP A 287 -12.62 -22.65 8.79
CA TRP A 287 -11.67 -22.98 9.85
C TRP A 287 -12.39 -23.30 11.17
N LEU A 288 -13.36 -22.49 11.57
CA LEU A 288 -14.11 -22.69 12.80
C LEU A 288 -14.97 -23.96 12.76
N ARG A 289 -15.58 -24.29 11.63
CA ARG A 289 -16.36 -25.52 11.50
C ARG A 289 -15.52 -26.79 11.62
N ARG A 290 -14.23 -26.72 11.30
CA ARG A 290 -13.28 -27.84 11.46
C ARG A 290 -12.80 -28.01 12.91
N ARG A 291 -12.96 -26.99 13.76
CA ARG A 291 -12.73 -27.15 15.19
C ARG A 291 -13.95 -27.86 15.76
N GLU A 292 -13.74 -29.02 16.38
CA GLU A 292 -14.79 -29.70 17.12
C GLU A 292 -15.50 -28.72 18.06
N PRO A 293 -16.82 -28.85 18.27
CA PRO A 293 -17.53 -27.98 19.19
C PRO A 293 -16.82 -28.05 20.52
N ARG A 294 -16.29 -26.93 21.02
CA ARG A 294 -15.93 -26.85 22.43
C ARG A 294 -17.23 -27.12 23.17
N LEU A 295 -17.36 -28.33 23.70
CA LEU A 295 -18.33 -28.63 24.74
C LEU A 295 -18.02 -27.60 25.83
N VAL A 296 -18.86 -26.57 25.91
CA VAL A 296 -18.85 -25.67 27.05
C VAL A 296 -19.12 -26.57 28.23
N ASP A 297 -18.08 -26.79 29.03
CA ASP A 297 -18.18 -27.53 30.28
C ASP A 297 -19.17 -26.75 31.13
N SER A 298 -20.42 -27.20 31.14
CA SER A 298 -21.46 -26.73 32.03
C SER A 298 -21.09 -27.21 33.43
N GLY A 299 -20.07 -26.56 34.00
CA GLY A 299 -19.67 -26.69 35.38
C GLY A 299 -20.88 -26.38 36.25
N GLN A 300 -21.31 -27.39 36.98
CA GLN A 300 -22.38 -27.36 37.96
C GLN A 300 -22.22 -26.14 38.88
N ILE A 301 -23.24 -25.28 38.90
CA ILE A 301 -23.49 -24.42 40.05
C ILE A 301 -24.36 -25.26 40.99
N THR A 302 -23.71 -25.97 41.92
CA THR A 302 -24.31 -26.41 43.18
C THR A 302 -24.17 -25.33 44.23
#